data_AF-A0A6G9RL38-F1
#
_entry.id   AF-A0A6G9RL38-F1
#
_cell.length_a   1.000
_cell.length_b   1.000
_cell.length_c   1.000
_cell.angle_alpha   90.00
_cell.angle_beta   90.00
_cell.angle_gamma   90.00
#
_symmetry.space_group_name_H-M   'P 1'
#
loop_
_entity.id
_entity.type
_entity.pdbx_description
1 polymer ?
#
loop_
_entity_poly.entity_id
_entity_poly.type
_entity_poly.pdbx_seq_one_letter_code
_entity_poly.pdbx_strand_id
1 'polypeptide(L)'
;MENPLRWDFFISVNDHCSLDVYNILFALGHVMKKIIFGFAALLLMNTAQAANQPTIFVFKCAPEHSKKSTIVTWQDVEKEDGWHRYASWKDRLGDHYGIELYFNGSVPNDEGQLEDIYVFGNMNAAKMIAGPAVTMTFNKKAKKLTYSITNDTVGSDVRTPIEKGNCILSDKG
;
A
#
# COMPACT_ATOMS: atom_id res chain seq x y z
N MET A 1 -45.10 -27.54 23.02
CA MET A 1 -43.69 -27.92 22.75
C MET A 1 -42.85 -26.67 22.92
N GLU A 2 -41.83 -26.59 23.75
CA GLU A 2 -41.29 -27.55 24.73
C GLU A 2 -40.66 -26.80 25.93
N ASN A 3 -40.62 -27.47 27.09
CA ASN A 3 -39.64 -27.28 28.16
C ASN A 3 -38.65 -28.48 28.01
N PRO A 4 -37.42 -28.48 28.57
CA PRO A 4 -36.90 -27.65 29.66
C PRO A 4 -35.75 -26.73 29.11
N LEU A 5 -34.68 -26.24 29.77
CA LEU A 5 -33.89 -26.68 30.93
C LEU A 5 -33.37 -25.53 31.81
N ARG A 6 -32.98 -25.95 33.02
CA ARG A 6 -32.27 -25.24 34.09
C ARG A 6 -30.82 -25.74 34.12
N TRP A 7 -29.87 -24.86 34.38
CA TRP A 7 -28.65 -25.21 35.14
C TRP A 7 -28.27 -24.04 36.04
N ASP A 8 -28.04 -24.35 37.32
CA ASP A 8 -27.70 -23.40 38.37
C ASP A 8 -26.21 -23.03 38.32
N PHE A 9 -25.88 -21.81 38.74
CA PHE A 9 -24.55 -21.54 39.30
C PHE A 9 -24.66 -20.69 40.56
N PHE A 10 -24.81 -21.37 41.69
CA PHE A 10 -24.49 -20.80 42.99
C PHE A 10 -22.98 -20.66 43.10
N ILE A 11 -22.50 -19.46 43.44
CA ILE A 11 -21.31 -19.33 44.28
C ILE A 11 -21.75 -18.54 45.51
N SER A 12 -21.99 -19.25 46.60
CA SER A 12 -22.01 -18.65 47.92
C SER A 12 -20.57 -18.43 48.39
N VAL A 13 -20.28 -17.22 48.84
CA VAL A 13 -19.26 -16.99 49.86
C VAL A 13 -19.94 -16.21 50.97
N ASN A 14 -20.12 -16.87 52.11
CA ASN A 14 -20.70 -16.27 53.31
C ASN A 14 -19.77 -15.19 53.88
N ASP A 15 -20.35 -14.43 54.82
CA ASP A 15 -19.69 -13.72 55.92
C ASP A 15 -18.21 -14.08 56.16
N HIS A 16 -17.37 -13.04 56.27
CA HIS A 16 -17.10 -12.49 57.60
C HIS A 16 -16.47 -11.10 57.53
N CYS A 17 -17.04 -10.17 58.31
CA CYS A 17 -16.29 -9.00 58.76
C CYS A 17 -15.19 -9.43 59.72
N SER A 18 -13.98 -8.91 59.53
CA SER A 18 -13.05 -8.65 60.63
C SER A 18 -12.62 -7.19 60.54
N LEU A 19 -12.59 -6.49 61.68
CA LEU A 19 -12.29 -5.07 61.72
C LEU A 19 -10.79 -4.83 61.69
N ASP A 20 -10.32 -4.29 60.57
CA ASP A 20 -9.19 -3.36 60.47
C ASP A 20 -9.43 -2.58 59.14
N VAL A 21 -9.29 -1.26 59.05
CA VAL A 21 -8.41 -0.34 59.79
C VAL A 21 -9.17 0.97 60.14
N TYR A 22 -9.26 1.30 61.43
CA TYR A 22 -9.36 2.72 61.83
C TYR A 22 -8.06 3.42 61.41
N ASN A 23 -8.14 4.64 60.83
CA ASN A 23 -7.04 5.51 60.34
C ASN A 23 -6.78 5.63 58.82
N ILE A 24 -7.81 5.63 57.95
CA ILE A 24 -7.66 6.08 56.53
C ILE A 24 -8.50 7.33 56.20
N LEU A 25 -8.68 8.22 57.18
CA LEU A 25 -9.28 9.57 56.96
C LEU A 25 -8.24 10.66 56.67
N PHE A 26 -6.94 10.34 56.68
CA PHE A 26 -5.83 11.27 56.40
C PHE A 26 -5.09 11.03 55.06
N ALA A 27 -5.43 9.98 54.30
CA ALA A 27 -4.72 9.62 53.06
C ALA A 27 -5.33 10.23 51.77
N LEU A 28 -6.59 10.65 51.80
CA LEU A 28 -7.34 11.10 50.61
C LEU A 28 -6.73 12.33 49.93
N GLY A 29 -6.09 13.23 50.70
CA GLY A 29 -5.45 14.43 50.15
C GLY A 29 -4.20 14.17 49.29
N HIS A 30 -3.53 13.02 49.45
CA HIS A 30 -2.23 12.79 48.82
C HIS A 30 -2.25 11.83 47.62
N VAL A 31 -3.22 10.90 47.58
CA VAL A 31 -3.36 9.90 46.49
C VAL A 31 -3.91 10.53 45.21
N MET A 32 -4.89 11.44 45.34
CA MET A 32 -5.58 12.08 44.20
C MET A 32 -4.61 12.84 43.27
N LYS A 33 -3.48 13.33 43.80
CA LYS A 33 -2.42 14.01 43.01
C LYS A 33 -1.55 13.06 42.17
N LYS A 34 -1.49 11.76 42.48
CA LYS A 34 -0.71 10.78 41.69
C LYS A 34 -1.52 10.19 40.53
N ILE A 35 -2.82 9.95 40.71
CA ILE A 35 -3.66 9.31 39.69
C ILE A 35 -3.76 10.17 38.43
N ILE A 36 -4.00 11.49 38.58
CA ILE A 36 -4.11 12.43 37.45
C ILE A 36 -2.81 12.47 36.63
N PHE A 37 -1.64 12.49 37.28
CA PHE A 37 -0.35 12.44 36.60
C PHE A 37 -0.06 11.09 35.92
N GLY A 38 -0.53 9.97 36.50
CA GLY A 38 -0.42 8.64 35.88
C GLY A 38 -1.20 8.53 34.57
N PHE A 39 -2.45 8.99 34.54
CA PHE A 39 -3.26 9.00 33.31
C PHE A 39 -2.73 9.97 32.25
N ALA A 40 -2.21 11.14 32.66
CA ALA A 40 -1.56 12.07 31.74
C ALA A 40 -0.30 11.46 31.08
N ALA A 41 0.52 10.72 31.83
CA ALA A 41 1.68 10.03 31.29
C ALA A 41 1.30 8.90 30.31
N LEU A 42 0.22 8.15 30.59
CA LEU A 42 -0.22 7.06 29.73
C LEU A 42 -0.77 7.54 28.37
N LEU A 43 -1.40 8.71 28.33
CA LEU A 43 -1.93 9.31 27.10
C LEU A 43 -0.85 9.87 26.16
N LEU A 44 0.34 10.19 26.68
CA LEU A 44 1.46 10.73 25.90
C LEU A 44 2.22 9.67 25.08
N MET A 45 1.94 8.38 25.27
CA MET A 45 2.52 7.29 24.46
C MET A 45 1.74 7.00 23.16
N ASN A 46 0.65 7.73 22.89
CA ASN A 46 0.09 7.82 21.54
C ASN A 46 0.93 8.77 20.68
N THR A 47 2.23 8.46 20.52
CA THR A 47 2.95 8.90 19.33
C THR A 47 2.24 8.26 18.14
N ALA A 48 1.48 9.06 17.41
CA ALA A 48 0.95 8.64 16.13
C ALA A 48 2.13 8.43 15.17
N GLN A 49 2.68 7.21 15.19
CA GLN A 49 3.21 6.62 13.98
C GLN A 49 2.04 6.62 13.00
N ALA A 50 1.97 7.66 12.17
CA ALA A 50 1.36 7.53 10.87
C ALA A 50 2.08 6.34 10.23
N ALA A 51 1.43 5.18 10.23
CA ALA A 51 1.94 4.02 9.53
C ALA A 51 2.27 4.50 8.12
N ASN A 52 3.51 4.29 7.66
CA ASN A 52 4.00 4.83 6.40
C ASN A 52 3.33 4.04 5.26
N GLN A 53 2.03 4.30 5.06
CA GLN A 53 1.18 3.50 4.19
C GLN A 53 1.71 3.67 2.77
N PRO A 54 2.02 2.57 2.08
CA PRO A 54 2.70 2.63 0.80
C PRO A 54 1.84 3.43 -0.17
N THR A 55 2.41 4.47 -0.77
CA THR A 55 1.63 5.38 -1.62
C THR A 55 1.26 4.63 -2.89
N ILE A 56 -0.04 4.42 -3.11
CA ILE A 56 -0.57 3.72 -4.28
C ILE A 56 -1.09 4.75 -5.28
N PHE A 57 -0.62 4.66 -6.52
CA PHE A 57 -1.15 5.41 -7.65
C PHE A 57 -1.92 4.45 -8.55
N VAL A 58 -3.20 4.72 -8.81
CA VAL A 58 -4.02 3.89 -9.71
C VAL A 58 -4.10 4.55 -11.07
N PHE A 59 -3.71 3.86 -12.13
CA PHE A 59 -3.79 4.33 -13.52
C PHE A 59 -4.82 3.51 -14.30
N LYS A 60 -5.79 4.20 -14.88
CA LYS A 60 -6.76 3.61 -15.82
C LYS A 60 -6.22 3.76 -17.23
N CYS A 61 -5.82 2.66 -17.83
CA CYS A 61 -5.14 2.59 -19.11
C CYS A 61 -6.10 2.05 -20.19
N ALA A 62 -6.27 2.81 -21.28
CA ALA A 62 -7.16 2.49 -22.38
C ALA A 62 -6.34 2.00 -23.60
N PRO A 63 -6.49 0.74 -24.03
CA PRO A 63 -5.83 0.21 -25.21
C PRO A 63 -6.30 0.91 -26.48
N GLU A 64 -5.42 1.10 -27.46
CA GLU A 64 -5.82 1.61 -28.79
C GLU A 64 -6.79 0.67 -29.53
N HIS A 65 -6.74 -0.64 -29.25
CA HIS A 65 -7.47 -1.67 -29.98
C HIS A 65 -8.68 -2.25 -29.21
N SER A 66 -9.00 -1.75 -28.01
CA SER A 66 -10.02 -2.34 -27.13
C SER A 66 -10.77 -1.30 -26.30
N LYS A 67 -12.08 -1.52 -26.09
CA LYS A 67 -12.90 -0.70 -25.18
C LYS A 67 -12.75 -1.08 -23.71
N LYS A 68 -12.07 -2.19 -23.39
CA LYS A 68 -11.82 -2.64 -22.02
C LYS A 68 -10.52 -2.00 -21.52
N SER A 69 -10.60 -1.19 -20.47
CA SER A 69 -9.41 -0.63 -19.82
C SER A 69 -8.64 -1.70 -19.04
N THR A 70 -7.32 -1.60 -19.10
CA THR A 70 -6.37 -2.21 -18.16
C THR A 70 -6.21 -1.27 -16.96
N ILE A 71 -6.06 -1.83 -15.75
CA ILE A 71 -5.62 -1.05 -14.59
C ILE A 71 -4.14 -1.38 -14.36
N VAL A 72 -3.32 -0.33 -14.24
CA VAL A 72 -1.94 -0.42 -13.76
C VAL A 72 -1.92 0.30 -12.41
N THR A 73 -1.47 -0.35 -11.34
CA THR A 73 -1.18 0.34 -10.08
C THR A 73 0.33 0.50 -9.94
N TRP A 74 0.77 1.62 -9.36
CA TRP A 74 2.10 1.74 -8.78
C TRP A 74 1.98 1.74 -7.26
N GLN A 75 3.00 1.23 -6.58
CA GLN A 75 3.12 1.23 -5.12
C GLN A 75 4.55 1.61 -4.71
N ASP A 76 4.69 2.67 -3.93
CA ASP A 76 5.98 3.07 -3.34
C ASP A 76 6.16 2.43 -1.95
N VAL A 77 7.30 1.78 -1.74
CA VAL A 77 7.65 1.04 -0.51
C VAL A 77 9.08 1.38 -0.08
N GLU A 78 9.26 1.66 1.20
CA GLU A 78 10.55 1.88 1.84
C GLU A 78 11.19 0.53 2.24
N LYS A 79 12.46 0.34 1.84
CA LYS A 79 13.33 -0.81 2.17
C LYS A 79 14.61 -0.32 2.85
N GLU A 80 15.42 -1.26 3.33
CA GLU A 80 16.75 -0.99 3.91
C GLU A 80 17.71 -0.24 2.95
N ASP A 81 17.57 -0.46 1.64
CA ASP A 81 18.37 0.16 0.58
C ASP A 81 17.75 1.42 -0.07
N GLY A 82 16.53 1.81 0.31
CA GLY A 82 15.92 3.08 -0.09
C GLY A 82 14.42 2.99 -0.41
N TRP A 83 13.96 3.81 -1.35
CA TRP A 83 12.56 3.83 -1.81
C TRP A 83 12.42 3.11 -3.16
N HIS A 84 11.56 2.09 -3.19
CA HIS A 84 11.34 1.21 -4.33
C HIS A 84 9.91 1.33 -4.82
N ARG A 85 9.74 1.38 -6.15
CA ARG A 85 8.42 1.42 -6.79
C ARG A 85 8.12 0.10 -7.48
N TYR A 86 6.92 -0.40 -7.28
CA TYR A 86 6.41 -1.62 -7.92
C TYR A 86 5.20 -1.31 -8.77
N ALA A 87 5.05 -2.01 -9.89
CA ALA A 87 3.83 -2.00 -10.69
C ALA A 87 3.07 -3.32 -10.58
N SER A 88 1.74 -3.25 -10.67
CA SER A 88 0.88 -4.42 -10.87
C SER A 88 -0.16 -4.12 -11.96
N TRP A 89 -0.46 -5.09 -12.82
CA TRP A 89 -1.43 -4.94 -13.91
C TRP A 89 -2.04 -6.28 -14.32
N LYS A 90 -3.09 -6.24 -15.15
CA LYS A 90 -3.69 -7.42 -15.78
C LYS A 90 -3.76 -7.22 -17.28
N ASP A 91 -3.25 -8.18 -18.05
CA ASP A 91 -3.30 -8.16 -19.51
C ASP A 91 -3.93 -9.46 -20.07
N ARG A 92 -3.64 -9.79 -21.34
CA ARG A 92 -4.14 -11.00 -22.00
C ARG A 92 -3.41 -12.29 -21.62
N LEU A 93 -2.25 -12.20 -20.96
CA LEU A 93 -1.43 -13.34 -20.55
C LEU A 93 -1.67 -13.73 -19.09
N GLY A 94 -1.99 -12.75 -18.23
CA GLY A 94 -2.30 -13.02 -16.83
C GLY A 94 -2.47 -11.76 -15.98
N ASP A 95 -2.39 -11.97 -14.66
CA ASP A 95 -2.22 -10.92 -13.66
C ASP A 95 -0.75 -10.88 -13.24
N HIS A 96 -0.18 -9.68 -13.16
CA HIS A 96 1.21 -9.43 -12.82
C HIS A 96 1.24 -8.53 -11.58
N TYR A 97 1.96 -8.94 -10.54
CA TYR A 97 1.94 -8.28 -9.23
C TYR A 97 3.35 -7.99 -8.73
N GLY A 98 3.54 -6.81 -8.13
CA GLY A 98 4.77 -6.48 -7.42
C GLY A 98 6.03 -6.44 -8.29
N ILE A 99 5.90 -6.07 -9.57
CA ILE A 99 7.04 -6.02 -10.51
C ILE A 99 7.82 -4.73 -10.27
N GLU A 100 9.12 -4.84 -9.95
CA GLU A 100 9.95 -3.69 -9.55
C GLU A 100 10.30 -2.76 -10.73
N LEU A 101 10.51 -1.47 -10.43
CA LEU A 101 10.95 -0.45 -11.37
C LEU A 101 12.40 -0.69 -11.80
N TYR A 102 12.59 -1.17 -13.04
CA TYR A 102 13.89 -1.45 -13.64
C TYR A 102 14.59 -0.19 -14.17
N PHE A 103 13.84 0.72 -14.81
CA PHE A 103 14.40 1.95 -15.38
C PHE A 103 13.49 3.15 -15.10
N ASN A 104 14.12 4.27 -14.76
CA ASN A 104 13.50 5.58 -14.60
C ASN A 104 14.44 6.64 -15.19
N GLY A 105 13.97 7.41 -16.17
CA GLY A 105 14.78 8.46 -16.78
C GLY A 105 13.98 9.35 -17.72
N SER A 106 14.41 10.61 -17.86
CA SER A 106 13.84 11.57 -18.79
C SER A 106 14.64 11.61 -20.10
N VAL A 107 13.96 11.52 -21.24
CA VAL A 107 14.57 11.62 -22.58
C VAL A 107 13.75 12.56 -23.49
N PRO A 108 14.37 13.22 -24.49
CA PRO A 108 13.61 13.90 -25.54
C PRO A 108 12.98 12.88 -26.49
N ASN A 109 11.73 13.12 -26.88
CA ASN A 109 11.07 12.43 -28.00
C ASN A 109 11.43 13.09 -29.36
N ASP A 110 10.90 12.56 -30.46
CA ASP A 110 11.15 13.03 -31.83
C ASP A 110 10.76 14.51 -32.07
N GLU A 111 9.85 15.07 -31.26
CA GLU A 111 9.45 16.49 -31.27
C GLU A 111 10.31 17.36 -30.33
N GLY A 112 11.38 16.82 -29.75
CA GLY A 112 12.25 17.48 -28.77
C GLY A 112 11.58 17.72 -27.40
N GLN A 113 10.46 17.06 -27.11
CA GLN A 113 9.74 17.20 -25.84
C GLN A 113 10.31 16.21 -24.81
N LEU A 114 10.56 16.66 -23.58
CA LEU A 114 10.99 15.76 -22.50
C LEU A 114 9.84 14.86 -22.03
N GLU A 115 10.08 13.56 -22.06
CA GLU A 115 9.21 12.52 -21.57
C GLU A 115 9.91 11.72 -20.46
N ASP A 116 9.23 11.50 -19.34
CA ASP A 116 9.72 10.63 -18.26
C ASP A 116 9.28 9.20 -18.55
N ILE A 117 10.23 8.27 -18.63
CA ILE A 117 9.99 6.85 -18.93
C ILE A 117 10.21 6.02 -17.67
N TYR A 118 9.19 5.26 -17.29
CA TYR A 118 9.20 4.29 -16.19
C TYR A 118 9.00 2.90 -16.78
N VAL A 119 9.97 2.00 -16.59
CA VAL A 119 9.90 0.60 -17.07
C VAL A 119 9.90 -0.34 -15.87
N PHE A 120 8.87 -1.17 -15.78
CA PHE A 120 8.73 -2.23 -14.79
C PHE A 120 8.83 -3.58 -15.50
N GLY A 121 9.72 -4.45 -15.04
CA GLY A 121 9.92 -5.76 -15.66
C GLY A 121 10.92 -6.61 -14.90
N ASN A 122 10.71 -7.93 -14.91
CA ASN A 122 11.64 -8.87 -14.30
C ASN A 122 12.96 -8.91 -15.08
N MET A 123 14.10 -8.98 -14.38
CA MET A 123 15.41 -9.17 -15.00
C MET A 123 15.82 -10.65 -15.01
N ASN A 124 16.51 -11.08 -16.08
CA ASN A 124 17.30 -12.30 -16.08
C ASN A 124 18.70 -12.06 -15.47
N ALA A 125 19.48 -13.14 -15.30
CA ALA A 125 20.84 -13.10 -14.76
C ALA A 125 21.82 -12.22 -15.56
N ALA A 126 21.51 -11.87 -16.82
CA ALA A 126 22.28 -10.95 -17.65
C ALA A 126 21.82 -9.48 -17.54
N LYS A 127 20.96 -9.15 -16.55
CA LYS A 127 20.37 -7.82 -16.30
C LYS A 127 19.53 -7.27 -17.47
N MET A 128 18.98 -8.16 -18.29
CA MET A 128 18.05 -7.80 -19.35
C MET A 128 16.62 -8.14 -18.93
N ILE A 129 15.65 -7.35 -19.37
CA ILE A 129 14.22 -7.64 -19.15
C ILE A 129 13.87 -9.01 -19.75
N ALA A 130 13.13 -9.82 -18.99
CA ALA A 130 12.74 -11.17 -19.38
C ALA A 130 11.30 -11.47 -18.93
N GLY A 131 10.41 -11.60 -19.91
CA GLY A 131 8.99 -11.87 -19.69
C GLY A 131 8.14 -10.59 -19.64
N PRO A 132 7.05 -10.55 -18.87
CA PRO A 132 6.09 -9.45 -18.89
C PRO A 132 6.69 -8.17 -18.30
N ALA A 133 6.50 -7.06 -19.03
CA ALA A 133 6.95 -5.74 -18.63
C ALA A 133 5.96 -4.66 -19.06
N VAL A 134 5.79 -3.62 -18.23
CA VAL A 134 5.02 -2.42 -18.58
C VAL A 134 5.93 -1.20 -18.57
N THR A 135 5.94 -0.49 -19.70
CA THR A 135 6.53 0.84 -19.82
C THR A 135 5.42 1.87 -19.72
N MET A 136 5.63 2.93 -18.96
CA MET A 136 4.76 4.10 -18.88
C MET A 136 5.57 5.36 -19.15
N THR A 137 5.05 6.21 -20.04
CA THR A 137 5.76 7.39 -20.54
C THR A 137 4.93 8.64 -20.30
N PHE A 138 5.47 9.60 -19.53
CA PHE A 138 4.81 10.85 -19.22
C PHE A 138 5.45 12.03 -19.96
N ASN A 139 4.77 12.52 -20.98
CA ASN A 139 5.15 13.76 -21.67
C ASN A 139 4.64 14.96 -20.87
N LYS A 140 5.57 15.71 -20.26
CA LYS A 140 5.29 16.89 -19.42
C LYS A 140 4.62 18.03 -20.17
N LYS A 141 5.00 18.26 -21.43
CA LYS A 141 4.53 19.38 -22.26
C LYS A 141 3.13 19.12 -22.82
N ALA A 142 2.89 17.92 -23.34
CA ALA A 142 1.58 17.46 -23.82
C ALA A 142 0.62 17.08 -22.67
N LYS A 143 1.12 16.97 -21.42
CA LYS A 143 0.40 16.45 -20.25
C LYS A 143 -0.20 15.06 -20.50
N LYS A 144 0.49 14.24 -21.29
CA LYS A 144 0.02 12.96 -21.81
C LYS A 144 0.78 11.83 -21.13
N LEU A 145 0.04 10.87 -20.56
CA LEU A 145 0.59 9.63 -20.03
C LEU A 145 0.20 8.49 -20.98
N THR A 146 1.18 7.78 -21.52
CA THR A 146 0.98 6.58 -22.35
C THR A 146 1.52 5.34 -21.64
N TYR A 147 1.13 4.17 -22.13
CA TYR A 147 1.69 2.90 -21.69
C TYR A 147 1.90 1.93 -22.86
N SER A 148 2.76 0.95 -22.62
CA SER A 148 3.15 -0.10 -23.54
C SER A 148 3.47 -1.36 -22.74
N ILE A 149 2.82 -2.48 -23.06
CA ILE A 149 3.04 -3.78 -22.42
C ILE A 149 3.76 -4.70 -23.41
N THR A 150 4.87 -5.29 -22.97
CA THR A 150 5.66 -6.29 -23.71
C THR A 150 5.78 -7.58 -22.91
N ASN A 151 6.17 -8.68 -23.57
CA ASN A 151 6.40 -9.99 -22.93
C ASN A 151 7.73 -10.59 -23.41
N ASP A 152 8.73 -9.74 -23.65
CA ASP A 152 9.97 -10.13 -24.31
C ASP A 152 10.86 -10.95 -23.36
N THR A 153 11.01 -12.24 -23.65
CA THR A 153 12.31 -12.89 -23.46
C THR A 153 13.23 -12.41 -24.58
N VAL A 154 14.17 -11.52 -24.24
CA VAL A 154 15.13 -10.83 -25.12
C VAL A 154 15.28 -11.42 -26.53
N GLY A 155 14.79 -10.69 -27.53
CA GLY A 155 15.07 -10.96 -28.95
C GLY A 155 13.88 -10.72 -29.89
N SER A 156 12.65 -10.75 -29.38
CA SER A 156 11.40 -10.69 -30.16
C SER A 156 10.83 -9.28 -30.38
N ASP A 157 11.71 -8.32 -30.63
CA ASP A 157 11.41 -6.96 -31.10
C ASP A 157 10.45 -6.14 -30.20
N VAL A 158 11.02 -5.56 -29.13
CA VAL A 158 10.45 -4.54 -28.21
C VAL A 158 9.60 -3.45 -28.92
N ARG A 159 9.79 -3.23 -30.22
CA ARG A 159 8.99 -2.34 -31.07
C ARG A 159 7.52 -2.76 -31.23
N THR A 160 7.19 -4.03 -30.99
CA THR A 160 5.83 -4.58 -31.18
C THR A 160 5.18 -4.93 -29.83
N PRO A 161 4.64 -3.95 -29.09
CA PRO A 161 3.97 -4.22 -27.82
C PRO A 161 2.68 -5.01 -28.01
N ILE A 162 2.38 -5.85 -27.02
CA ILE A 162 1.14 -6.64 -26.91
C ILE A 162 -0.08 -5.74 -26.77
N GLU A 163 0.08 -4.67 -25.99
CA GLU A 163 -0.94 -3.68 -25.73
C GLU A 163 -0.25 -2.32 -25.58
N LYS A 164 -0.84 -1.26 -26.13
CA LYS A 164 -0.41 0.11 -25.91
C LYS A 164 -1.60 1.06 -25.94
N GLY A 165 -1.42 2.24 -25.38
CA GLY A 165 -2.41 3.31 -25.45
C GLY A 165 -2.16 4.42 -24.45
N ASN A 166 -3.25 5.00 -23.95
CA ASN A 166 -3.22 6.19 -23.08
C ASN A 166 -3.70 5.82 -21.68
N CYS A 167 -3.05 6.34 -20.65
CA CYS A 167 -3.49 6.20 -19.26
C CYS A 167 -3.93 7.56 -18.70
N ILE A 168 -4.87 7.51 -17.77
CA ILE A 168 -5.16 8.61 -16.85
C ILE A 168 -4.85 8.13 -15.43
N LEU A 169 -4.30 9.02 -14.59
CA LEU A 169 -4.30 8.80 -13.15
C LEU A 169 -5.77 8.79 -12.70
N SER A 170 -6.22 7.67 -12.15
CA SER A 170 -7.62 7.41 -11.79
C SER A 170 -8.00 8.03 -10.45
N ASP A 171 -7.01 8.30 -9.58
CA ASP A 171 -7.21 9.00 -8.31
C ASP A 171 -6.49 10.35 -8.30
N LYS A 172 -7.30 11.40 -8.26
CA LYS A 172 -7.14 12.35 -7.15
C LYS A 172 -8.08 11.87 -6.04
N GLY A 173 -7.54 11.66 -4.85
CA GLY A 173 -8.32 11.79 -3.62
C GLY A 173 -8.71 13.25 -3.37
#